data_AF-F6VK94-F1
#
_entry.id   AF-F6VK94-F1
#
_cell.length_a   1.000
_cell.length_b   1.000
_cell.length_c   1.000
_cell.angle_alpha   90.00
_cell.angle_beta   90.00
_cell.angle_gamma   90.00
#
_symmetry.space_group_name_H-M   'P 1'
#
loop_
_entity.id
_entity.type
_entity.pdbx_description
1 polymer ?
#
loop_
_entity_poly.entity_id
_entity_poly.type
_entity_poly.pdbx_seq_one_letter_code
_entity_poly.pdbx_strand_id
1 'polypeptide(L)'
;ECCHEERPLNTSALKLDLEEKLFGQHLATEVILKALTGFRNNKNSKKPLTLSLHGWAGTGKNFISQIVAENLYPKGLKSNFVHLFVSTLHFPHEQKIKVGPGPAPEVDPRQCECVWQLRLHL
;
A
#
# COMPACT_ATOMS: atom_id res chain seq x y z
N GLU A 1 -15.40 -10.05 9.48
CA GLU A 1 -14.55 -10.90 8.62
C GLU A 1 -13.83 -11.85 9.55
N CYS A 2 -13.87 -13.16 9.29
CA CYS A 2 -13.23 -14.17 10.16
C CYS A 2 -12.05 -14.80 9.41
N CYS A 3 -10.97 -15.11 10.12
CA CYS A 3 -9.71 -15.67 9.57
C CYS A 3 -9.81 -17.13 9.08
N HIS A 4 -11.00 -17.69 8.93
CA HIS A 4 -11.16 -19.15 8.95
C HIS A 4 -10.83 -19.84 7.62
N GLU A 5 -10.61 -19.08 6.54
CA GLU A 5 -10.21 -19.62 5.25
C GLU A 5 -9.05 -18.79 4.68
N GLU A 6 -7.85 -19.39 4.63
CA GLU A 6 -6.73 -18.85 3.84
C GLU A 6 -7.15 -18.82 2.36
N ARG A 7 -7.65 -17.67 1.91
CA ARG A 7 -8.00 -17.51 0.49
C ARG A 7 -6.72 -17.57 -0.36
N PRO A 8 -6.66 -18.41 -1.40
CA PRO A 8 -5.52 -18.40 -2.32
C PRO A 8 -5.45 -17.05 -3.03
N LEU A 9 -4.23 -16.52 -3.20
CA LEU A 9 -4.00 -15.33 -4.01
C LEU A 9 -4.27 -15.67 -5.48
N ASN A 10 -5.21 -14.97 -6.11
CA ASN A 10 -5.41 -15.10 -7.55
C ASN A 10 -4.37 -14.24 -8.28
N THR A 11 -3.24 -14.87 -8.64
CA THR A 11 -2.10 -14.19 -9.27
C THR A 11 -2.46 -13.62 -10.65
N SER A 12 -3.33 -14.28 -11.40
CA SER A 12 -3.76 -13.81 -12.72
C SER A 12 -4.64 -12.55 -12.61
N ALA A 13 -5.56 -12.53 -11.66
CA ALA A 13 -6.38 -11.35 -11.37
C ALA A 13 -5.53 -10.16 -10.90
N LEU A 14 -4.59 -10.41 -9.97
CA LEU A 14 -3.67 -9.37 -9.50
C LEU A 14 -2.82 -8.81 -10.63
N LYS A 15 -2.29 -9.68 -11.51
CA LYS A 15 -1.50 -9.26 -12.66
C LYS A 15 -2.33 -8.38 -13.60
N LEU A 16 -3.53 -8.84 -13.95
CA LEU A 16 -4.43 -8.11 -14.84
C LEU A 16 -4.77 -6.72 -14.26
N ASP A 17 -5.13 -6.67 -12.97
CA ASP A 17 -5.44 -5.40 -12.30
C ASP A 17 -4.25 -4.43 -12.31
N LEU A 18 -3.02 -4.92 -12.10
CA LEU A 18 -1.83 -4.08 -12.18
C LEU A 18 -1.56 -3.61 -13.62
N GLU A 19 -1.71 -4.47 -14.63
CA GLU A 19 -1.44 -4.11 -16.03
C GLU A 19 -2.50 -3.16 -16.62
N GLU A 20 -3.78 -3.35 -16.29
CA GLU A 20 -4.86 -2.53 -16.83
C GLU A 20 -5.02 -1.19 -16.11
N LYS A 21 -4.69 -1.13 -14.81
CA LYS A 21 -4.96 0.07 -13.99
C LYS A 21 -3.70 0.89 -13.72
N LEU A 22 -2.50 0.30 -13.71
CA LEU A 22 -1.26 0.98 -13.34
C LEU A 22 -0.39 1.30 -14.57
N PHE A 23 -0.59 2.49 -15.14
CA PHE A 23 0.12 2.92 -16.34
C PHE A 23 1.56 3.37 -16.07
N GLY A 24 2.46 3.03 -16.98
CA GLY A 24 3.86 3.52 -16.99
C GLY A 24 4.76 2.92 -15.89
N GLN A 25 4.25 1.99 -15.07
CA GLN A 25 4.97 1.44 -13.91
C GLN A 25 5.26 -0.07 -14.07
N HIS A 26 5.71 -0.49 -15.25
CA HIS A 26 5.99 -1.89 -15.58
C HIS A 26 6.96 -2.58 -14.58
N LEU A 27 7.99 -1.86 -14.10
CA LEU A 27 8.91 -2.37 -13.09
C LEU A 27 8.21 -2.63 -11.74
N ALA A 28 7.33 -1.72 -11.32
CA ALA A 28 6.58 -1.90 -10.09
C ALA A 28 5.64 -3.11 -10.21
N THR A 29 4.90 -3.22 -11.32
CA THR A 29 4.02 -4.35 -11.61
C THR A 29 4.74 -5.69 -11.48
N GLU A 30 5.90 -5.84 -12.12
CA GLU A 30 6.68 -7.08 -12.08
C GLU A 30 7.17 -7.42 -10.66
N VAL A 31 7.74 -6.42 -9.96
CA VAL A 31 8.29 -6.62 -8.61
C VAL A 31 7.19 -6.98 -7.60
N ILE A 32 6.05 -6.30 -7.65
CA ILE A 32 4.92 -6.52 -6.74
C ILE A 32 4.34 -7.91 -6.97
N LEU A 33 4.10 -8.29 -8.22
CA LEU A 33 3.55 -9.60 -8.57
C LEU A 33 4.47 -10.73 -8.08
N LYS A 34 5.78 -10.61 -8.33
CA LYS A 34 6.78 -11.59 -7.87
C LYS A 34 6.84 -11.66 -6.34
N ALA A 35 6.88 -10.52 -5.65
CA ALA A 35 6.98 -10.48 -4.20
C ALA A 35 5.76 -11.10 -3.51
N LEU A 36 4.54 -10.76 -3.95
CA LEU A 36 3.32 -11.29 -3.36
C LEU A 36 3.13 -12.79 -3.65
N THR A 37 3.40 -13.21 -4.90
CA THR A 37 3.31 -14.63 -5.28
C THR A 37 4.34 -15.46 -4.52
N GLY A 38 5.59 -14.99 -4.47
CA GLY A 38 6.67 -15.67 -3.75
C GLY A 38 6.40 -15.76 -2.25
N PHE A 39 5.88 -14.71 -1.63
CA PHE A 39 5.51 -14.72 -0.23
C PHE A 39 4.36 -15.69 0.05
N ARG A 40 3.28 -15.63 -0.75
CA ARG A 40 2.09 -16.48 -0.54
C ARG A 40 2.38 -17.97 -0.74
N ASN A 41 3.29 -18.30 -1.66
CA ASN A 41 3.67 -19.68 -1.93
C ASN A 41 4.65 -20.24 -0.88
N ASN A 42 5.27 -19.39 -0.05
CA ASN A 42 6.22 -19.81 0.98
C ASN A 42 5.56 -19.91 2.37
N LYS A 43 4.99 -21.08 2.67
CA LYS A 43 4.37 -21.38 3.99
C LYS A 43 5.35 -21.33 5.18
N ASN A 44 6.66 -21.31 4.92
CA ASN A 44 7.70 -21.33 5.95
C ASN A 44 8.41 -19.97 6.09
N SER A 45 7.79 -18.87 5.67
CA SER A 45 8.40 -17.55 5.80
C SER A 45 8.58 -17.16 7.27
N LYS A 46 9.83 -16.93 7.68
CA LYS A 46 10.18 -16.51 9.05
C LYS A 46 10.03 -15.01 9.28
N LYS A 47 9.75 -14.23 8.23
CA LYS A 47 9.66 -12.77 8.26
C LYS A 47 8.43 -12.30 7.50
N PRO A 48 7.77 -11.21 7.92
CA PRO A 48 6.67 -10.63 7.14
C PRO A 48 7.17 -10.02 5.83
N LEU A 49 6.31 -10.01 4.80
CA LEU A 49 6.61 -9.27 3.57
C LEU A 49 6.59 -7.77 3.87
N THR A 50 7.65 -7.09 3.48
CA THR A 50 7.77 -5.63 3.58
C THR A 50 8.08 -5.07 2.21
N LEU A 51 7.22 -4.19 1.71
CA LEU A 51 7.43 -3.44 0.47
C LEU A 51 7.61 -1.97 0.81
N SER A 52 8.55 -1.30 0.13
CA SER A 52 8.73 0.14 0.22
C SER A 52 8.63 0.76 -1.17
N LEU A 53 7.64 1.64 -1.36
CA LEU A 53 7.34 2.26 -2.63
C LEU A 53 7.84 3.71 -2.60
N HIS A 54 8.79 4.05 -3.48
CA HIS A 54 9.37 5.39 -3.57
C HIS A 54 9.18 5.99 -4.97
N GLY A 55 9.21 7.31 -5.06
CA GLY A 55 9.07 8.04 -6.32
C GLY A 55 8.26 9.33 -6.17
N TRP A 56 8.01 10.01 -7.28
CA TRP A 56 7.27 11.29 -7.32
C TRP A 56 5.82 11.17 -6.83
N ALA A 57 5.26 12.29 -6.36
CA ALA A 57 3.83 12.38 -6.07
C ALA A 57 3.00 12.13 -7.35
N GLY A 58 1.82 11.52 -7.22
CA GLY A 58 0.93 11.25 -8.36
C GLY A 58 1.29 10.03 -9.22
N THR A 59 2.40 9.33 -8.97
CA THR A 59 2.83 8.16 -9.78
C THR A 59 2.22 6.82 -9.36
N GLY A 60 1.15 6.83 -8.56
CA GLY A 60 0.37 5.63 -8.24
C GLY A 60 0.81 4.81 -7.02
N LYS A 61 1.72 5.29 -6.16
CA LYS A 61 2.16 4.53 -4.95
C LYS A 61 1.01 4.12 -4.01
N ASN A 62 0.08 5.03 -3.73
CA ASN A 62 -1.10 4.73 -2.90
C ASN A 62 -2.05 3.77 -3.65
N PHE A 63 -2.18 3.97 -4.96
CA PHE A 63 -3.07 3.20 -5.81
C PHE A 63 -2.60 1.74 -5.95
N ILE A 64 -1.30 1.50 -6.04
CA ILE A 64 -0.69 0.17 -5.92
C ILE A 64 -1.15 -0.52 -4.64
N SER A 65 -1.06 0.17 -3.51
CA SER A 65 -1.43 -0.40 -2.20
C SER A 65 -2.92 -0.75 -2.15
N GLN A 66 -3.77 0.05 -2.78
CA GLN A 66 -5.19 -0.22 -2.93
C GLN A 66 -5.45 -1.47 -3.79
N ILE A 67 -4.84 -1.57 -4.98
CA ILE A 67 -4.98 -2.75 -5.86
C ILE A 67 -4.57 -4.02 -5.11
N VAL A 68 -3.45 -3.98 -4.39
CA VAL A 68 -2.96 -5.11 -3.59
C VAL A 68 -3.96 -5.49 -2.50
N ALA A 69 -4.48 -4.51 -1.74
CA ALA A 69 -5.47 -4.79 -0.69
C ALA A 69 -6.76 -5.40 -1.24
N GLU A 70 -7.27 -4.88 -2.36
CA GLU A 70 -8.50 -5.39 -3.03
C GLU A 70 -8.33 -6.82 -3.56
N ASN A 71 -7.13 -7.17 -4.02
CA ASN A 71 -6.82 -8.53 -4.49
C ASN A 71 -6.62 -9.54 -3.35
N LEU A 72 -6.17 -9.07 -2.18
CA LEU A 72 -5.94 -9.93 -1.02
C LEU A 72 -7.21 -10.11 -0.17
N TYR A 73 -8.00 -9.05 0.00
CA TYR A 73 -9.17 -9.04 0.85
C TYR A 73 -10.39 -8.52 0.09
N PRO A 74 -11.56 -9.20 0.15
CA PRO A 74 -12.76 -8.77 -0.56
C PRO A 74 -13.23 -7.34 -0.22
N LYS A 75 -12.99 -6.88 1.01
CA LYS A 75 -13.31 -5.50 1.44
C LYS A 75 -12.19 -4.49 1.17
N GLY A 76 -11.09 -4.93 0.56
CA GLY A 76 -9.93 -4.08 0.25
C GLY A 76 -9.43 -3.32 1.47
N LEU A 77 -9.28 -2.00 1.32
CA LEU A 77 -8.85 -1.09 2.40
C LEU A 77 -9.81 -1.02 3.60
N LYS A 78 -11.06 -1.50 3.46
CA LYS A 78 -12.05 -1.57 4.55
C LYS A 78 -12.03 -2.90 5.29
N SER A 79 -11.12 -3.82 4.93
CA SER A 79 -10.96 -5.09 5.64
C SER A 79 -10.45 -4.85 7.06
N ASN A 80 -10.89 -5.67 8.00
CA ASN A 80 -10.39 -5.65 9.38
C ASN A 80 -8.91 -6.07 9.46
N PHE A 81 -8.36 -6.64 8.39
CA PHE A 81 -6.98 -7.10 8.28
C PHE A 81 -6.06 -6.13 7.51
N VAL A 82 -6.60 -5.00 7.05
CA VAL A 82 -5.85 -3.97 6.33
C VAL A 82 -5.87 -2.69 7.16
N HIS A 83 -4.69 -2.24 7.59
CA HIS A 83 -4.54 -1.04 8.39
C HIS A 83 -3.83 0.05 7.57
N LEU A 84 -4.51 1.18 7.38
CA LEU A 84 -4.00 2.33 6.64
C LEU A 84 -3.59 3.44 7.61
N PHE A 85 -2.30 3.76 7.66
CA PHE A 85 -1.78 4.89 8.42
C PHE A 85 -1.33 6.00 7.47
N VAL A 86 -2.08 7.10 7.46
CA VAL A 86 -1.69 8.35 6.79
C VAL A 86 -0.96 9.23 7.80
N SER A 87 0.34 9.45 7.62
CA SER A 87 1.19 10.14 8.62
C SER A 87 0.71 11.55 8.95
N THR A 88 0.32 12.34 7.96
CA THR A 88 -0.16 13.71 8.18
C THR A 88 -1.49 13.81 8.93
N LEU A 89 -2.29 12.73 8.91
CA LEU A 89 -3.59 12.68 9.58
C LEU A 89 -3.49 12.05 10.97
N HIS A 90 -2.81 10.91 11.08
CA HIS A 90 -2.75 10.14 12.32
C HIS A 90 -1.59 10.56 13.24
N PHE A 91 -0.54 11.16 12.68
CA PHE A 91 0.65 11.61 13.40
C PHE A 91 0.95 13.07 13.04
N PRO A 92 0.04 14.01 13.36
CA PRO A 92 0.25 15.41 13.04
C PRO A 92 1.50 15.94 13.75
N HIS A 93 2.36 16.62 13.00
CA HIS A 93 3.56 17.23 13.57
C HIS A 93 3.12 18.40 14.48
N GLU A 94 3.64 18.44 15.71
CA GLU A 94 3.23 19.42 16.74
C GLU A 94 3.26 20.88 16.26
N GLN A 95 4.16 21.23 15.33
CA GLN A 95 4.29 22.58 14.77
C GLN A 95 3.17 22.98 13.79
N LYS A 96 2.36 22.02 13.29
CA LYS A 96 1.18 22.26 12.44
C LYS A 96 -0.12 22.37 13.24
N ILE A 97 -0.09 22.15 14.55
CA ILE A 97 -1.22 22.42 15.46
C ILE A 97 -1.20 23.91 15.85
N LYS A 98 -1.14 24.82 14.87
CA LYS A 98 -1.44 26.23 15.09
C LYS A 98 -2.89 26.46 14.67
N VAL A 99 -3.80 26.36 15.64
CA VAL A 99 -5.16 26.92 15.53
C VAL A 99 -5.01 28.43 15.50
N GLY A 100 -4.91 28.99 14.30
CA GLY A 100 -4.88 30.42 14.05
C GLY A 100 -5.15 30.67 12.56
N PRO A 101 -5.79 31.79 12.18
CA PRO A 101 -6.12 32.10 10.79
C PRO A 101 -4.83 32.53 10.06
N GLY A 102 -3.98 31.56 9.74
CA GLY A 102 -2.80 31.73 8.91
C GLY A 102 -2.94 30.98 7.59
N PRO A 103 -2.28 31.44 6.51
CA PRO A 103 -2.28 30.71 5.24
C PRO A 103 -1.77 29.28 5.43
N ALA A 104 -2.39 28.33 4.71
CA ALA A 104 -2.05 26.92 4.80
C ALA A 104 -0.54 26.71 4.59
N PRO A 105 0.13 25.88 5.41
CA PRO A 105 1.55 25.63 5.25
C PRO A 105 1.80 24.97 3.89
N GLU A 106 2.66 25.59 3.10
CA GLU A 106 3.15 25.05 1.83
C GLU A 106 3.78 23.67 2.08
N VAL A 107 3.22 22.64 1.45
CA VAL A 107 3.70 21.25 1.59
C VAL A 107 4.84 21.08 0.59
N ASP A 108 6.08 20.95 1.06
CA ASP A 108 7.24 20.65 0.20
C ASP A 108 6.97 19.35 -0.58
N PRO A 109 6.91 19.40 -1.94
CA PRO A 109 6.69 18.21 -2.76
C PRO A 109 7.74 17.11 -2.53
N ARG A 110 8.93 17.47 -2.05
CA ARG A 110 10.03 16.53 -1.71
C ARG A 110 9.83 15.83 -0.37
N GLN A 111 8.89 16.30 0.46
CA GLN A 111 8.61 15.74 1.78
C GLN A 111 7.37 14.84 1.79
N CYS A 112 6.75 14.59 0.63
CA CYS A 112 5.82 13.48 0.42
C CYS A 112 6.57 12.15 0.27
N GLU A 113 7.44 11.84 1.23
CA GLU A 113 7.85 10.45 1.45
C GLU A 113 6.68 9.72 2.09
N CYS A 114 5.68 9.37 1.28
CA CYS A 114 4.73 8.33 1.65
C CYS A 114 5.51 7.01 1.64
N VAL A 115 6.26 6.74 2.70
CA VAL A 115 6.78 5.41 2.99
C VAL A 115 5.57 4.55 3.34
N TRP A 116 4.90 4.02 2.31
CA TRP A 116 3.97 2.93 2.51
C TRP A 116 4.78 1.68 2.82
N GLN A 117 5.05 1.46 4.10
CA GLN A 117 5.53 0.17 4.56
C GLN A 117 4.32 -0.75 4.61
N LEU A 118 4.00 -1.40 3.48
CA LEU A 118 2.95 -2.40 3.45
C LEU A 118 3.48 -3.64 4.17
N ARG A 119 3.23 -3.72 5.48
CA ARG A 119 3.52 -4.88 6.31
C ARG A 119 2.32 -5.81 6.26
N LEU A 120 2.38 -6.77 5.36
CA LEU A 120 1.38 -7.81 5.23
C LEU A 120 1.67 -8.92 6.25
N HIS A 121 0.81 -9.04 7.26
CA HIS A 121 0.67 -10.26 8.04
C HIS A 121 -0.35 -11.13 7.30
N LEU A 122 0.13 -11.79 6.24
CA LEU A 122 -0.64 -12.66 5.36
C LEU A 122 -0.60 -14.12 5.82
#